data_AF-A0A942CDV4-F1
#
_entry.id   AF-A0A942CDV4-F1
#
_cell.length_a   1.000
_cell.length_b   1.000
_cell.length_c   1.000
_cell.angle_alpha   90.00
_cell.angle_beta   90.00
_cell.angle_gamma   90.00
#
_symmetry.space_group_name_H-M   'P 1'
#
loop_
_entity.id
_entity.type
_entity.pdbx_description
1 polymer ?
#
loop_
_entity_poly.entity_id
_entity_poly.type
_entity_poly.pdbx_seq_one_letter_code
_entity_poly.pdbx_strand_id
1 'polypeptide(L)'
;MESSKKFALGGTLLLMLIAAGYIAWFIHHRQAEENAPVASREPELRATDDQNVYLKQMHMSSLKDAREINGKRIWMASADQIMAFAATPSRVNYKQSEGLLRGAEPIDVVNFIVQKADPVVATRIPEGDNQIVMLFHRASDSAKLLGTPVASHSNGIWNFYIDNMVFYEDPHKLYEHWGPQVWDAVDHHRVINGMTERAVGLAIGQITTSGGGTMGDRTATFLNEGKPITVTFVKDKATRIEGQ
;
A
#
# COMPACT_ATOMS: atom_id res chain seq x y z
N MET A 1 -62.62 -34.94 -15.54
CA MET A 1 -61.67 -34.11 -14.77
C MET A 1 -60.59 -34.94 -14.03
N GLU A 2 -60.43 -36.24 -14.30
CA GLU A 2 -59.44 -37.09 -13.60
C GLU A 2 -58.10 -37.26 -14.33
N SER A 3 -58.08 -37.23 -15.67
CA SER A 3 -56.85 -37.47 -16.44
C SER A 3 -55.82 -36.34 -16.29
N SER A 4 -56.27 -35.09 -16.17
CA SER A 4 -55.42 -33.91 -16.02
C SER A 4 -54.62 -33.89 -14.72
N LYS A 5 -55.14 -34.50 -13.64
CA LYS A 5 -54.44 -34.59 -12.34
C LYS A 5 -53.32 -35.64 -12.36
N LYS A 6 -53.48 -36.72 -13.12
CA LYS A 6 -52.46 -37.78 -13.26
C LYS A 6 -51.27 -37.32 -14.11
N PHE A 7 -51.50 -36.54 -15.16
CA PHE A 7 -50.43 -35.90 -15.94
C PHE A 7 -49.68 -34.80 -15.16
N ALA A 8 -50.39 -34.01 -14.35
CA ALA A 8 -49.76 -33.01 -13.48
C ALA A 8 -48.90 -33.64 -12.37
N LEU A 9 -49.36 -34.73 -11.75
CA LEU A 9 -48.55 -35.48 -10.76
C LEU A 9 -47.34 -36.16 -11.42
N GLY A 10 -47.51 -36.78 -12.59
CA GLY A 10 -46.42 -37.45 -13.31
C GLY A 10 -45.32 -36.47 -13.75
N GLY A 11 -45.71 -35.31 -14.28
CA GLY A 11 -44.75 -34.27 -14.68
C GLY A 11 -44.00 -33.66 -13.48
N THR A 12 -44.68 -33.48 -12.34
CA THR A 12 -44.05 -32.95 -11.12
C THR A 12 -43.05 -33.96 -10.52
N LEU A 13 -43.38 -35.25 -10.53
CA LEU A 13 -42.46 -36.30 -10.08
C LEU A 13 -41.20 -36.38 -10.95
N LEU A 14 -41.35 -36.23 -12.27
CA LEU A 14 -40.22 -36.25 -13.20
C LEU A 14 -39.28 -35.05 -12.97
N LEU A 15 -39.84 -33.85 -12.75
CA LEU A 15 -39.05 -32.65 -12.44
C LEU A 15 -38.29 -32.79 -11.11
N MET A 16 -38.91 -33.38 -10.08
CA MET A 16 -38.22 -33.62 -8.81
C MET A 16 -37.06 -34.61 -8.96
N LEU A 17 -37.20 -35.65 -9.78
CA LEU A 17 -36.12 -36.61 -10.04
C LEU A 17 -34.95 -35.97 -10.80
N ILE A 18 -35.23 -35.08 -11.76
CA ILE A 18 -34.20 -34.32 -12.48
C ILE A 18 -33.46 -33.38 -11.53
N ALA A 19 -34.20 -32.64 -10.67
CA ALA A 19 -33.60 -31.74 -9.69
C ALA A 19 -32.74 -32.49 -8.67
N ALA A 20 -33.21 -33.64 -8.17
CA ALA A 20 -32.45 -34.47 -7.24
C ALA A 20 -31.17 -35.03 -7.87
N GLY A 21 -31.24 -35.48 -9.13
CA GLY A 21 -30.07 -35.94 -9.88
C GLY A 21 -29.03 -34.82 -10.10
N TYR A 22 -29.49 -33.61 -10.42
CA TYR A 22 -28.61 -32.45 -10.58
C TYR A 22 -27.92 -32.06 -9.27
N ILE A 23 -28.66 -32.05 -8.16
CA ILE A 23 -28.11 -31.76 -6.82
C ILE A 23 -27.08 -32.81 -6.41
N ALA A 24 -27.38 -34.10 -6.62
CA ALA A 24 -26.44 -35.18 -6.29
C ALA A 24 -25.15 -35.10 -7.13
N TRP A 25 -25.28 -34.83 -8.44
CA TRP A 25 -24.13 -34.61 -9.31
C TRP A 25 -23.31 -33.39 -8.88
N PHE A 26 -23.97 -32.27 -8.56
CA PHE A 26 -23.31 -31.05 -8.11
C PHE A 26 -22.56 -31.24 -6.78
N ILE A 27 -23.15 -31.93 -5.80
CA ILE A 27 -22.50 -32.25 -4.52
C ILE A 27 -21.29 -33.16 -4.76
N HIS A 28 -21.42 -34.20 -5.59
CA HIS A 28 -20.31 -35.09 -5.91
C HIS A 28 -19.18 -34.35 -6.64
N HIS A 29 -19.49 -33.42 -7.54
CA HIS A 29 -18.48 -32.62 -8.23
C HIS A 29 -17.74 -31.69 -7.27
N ARG A 30 -18.46 -31.02 -6.37
CA ARG A 30 -17.84 -30.19 -5.34
C ARG A 30 -17.00 -31.00 -4.36
N GLN A 31 -17.45 -32.19 -3.96
CA GLN A 31 -16.65 -33.07 -3.11
C GLN A 31 -15.43 -33.61 -3.85
N ALA A 32 -15.50 -33.85 -5.15
CA ALA A 32 -14.32 -34.24 -5.93
C ALA A 32 -13.30 -33.11 -6.07
N GLU A 33 -13.76 -31.86 -6.16
CA GLU A 33 -12.91 -30.66 -6.17
C GLU A 33 -12.33 -30.36 -4.77
N GLU A 34 -13.12 -30.48 -3.71
CA GLU A 34 -12.70 -30.24 -2.32
C GLU A 34 -11.78 -31.36 -1.78
N ASN A 35 -11.97 -32.60 -2.23
CA ASN A 35 -11.12 -33.75 -1.87
C ASN A 35 -10.00 -34.01 -2.89
N ALA A 36 -9.87 -33.17 -3.93
CA ALA A 36 -8.69 -33.23 -4.78
C ALA A 36 -7.47 -32.96 -3.89
N PRO A 37 -6.45 -33.84 -3.89
CA PRO A 37 -5.28 -33.64 -3.05
C PRO A 37 -4.63 -32.31 -3.43
N VAL A 38 -4.76 -31.32 -2.55
CA VAL A 38 -4.01 -30.08 -2.65
C VAL A 38 -2.55 -30.49 -2.54
N ALA A 39 -1.81 -30.38 -3.62
CA ALA A 39 -0.37 -30.59 -3.59
C ALA A 39 0.19 -29.61 -2.54
N SER A 40 0.57 -30.11 -1.37
CA SER A 40 1.29 -29.34 -0.36
C SER A 40 2.70 -29.13 -0.90
N ARG A 41 2.83 -28.19 -1.83
CA ARG A 41 4.09 -27.47 -1.95
C ARG A 41 4.16 -26.65 -0.68
N GLU A 42 4.84 -27.16 0.34
CA GLU A 42 5.39 -26.27 1.36
C GLU A 42 6.17 -25.22 0.58
N PRO A 43 5.73 -23.94 0.57
CA PRO A 43 6.59 -22.92 0.01
C PRO A 43 7.85 -22.94 0.87
N GLU A 44 9.03 -23.15 0.27
CA GLU A 44 10.29 -22.75 0.89
C GLU A 44 10.17 -21.25 1.14
N LEU A 45 9.59 -20.86 2.28
CA LEU A 45 9.55 -19.49 2.76
C LEU A 45 10.96 -19.16 3.25
N ARG A 46 11.93 -19.08 2.33
CA ARG A 46 13.16 -18.37 2.61
C ARG A 46 12.82 -16.90 2.57
N ALA A 47 12.77 -16.29 3.74
CA ALA A 47 12.61 -14.85 3.85
C ALA A 47 13.70 -14.17 3.00
N THR A 48 13.29 -13.27 2.10
CA THR A 48 14.25 -12.50 1.29
C THR A 48 15.03 -11.55 2.20
N ASP A 49 16.21 -11.08 1.76
CA ASP A 49 16.98 -10.10 2.55
C ASP A 49 16.14 -8.86 2.90
N ASP A 50 15.27 -8.43 1.97
CA ASP A 50 14.29 -7.36 2.17
C ASP A 50 13.26 -7.65 3.27
N GLN A 51 12.92 -8.92 3.51
CA GLN A 51 11.99 -9.33 4.56
C GLN A 51 12.65 -9.45 5.93
N ASN A 52 13.99 -9.55 5.97
CA ASN A 52 14.77 -9.58 7.21
C ASN A 52 15.11 -8.17 7.73
N VAL A 53 14.74 -7.12 7.00
CA VAL A 53 14.90 -5.73 7.45
C VAL A 53 13.80 -5.38 8.44
N TYR A 54 14.19 -5.13 9.68
CA TYR A 54 13.28 -4.68 10.74
C TYR A 54 13.17 -3.16 10.72
N LEU A 55 11.97 -2.67 10.43
CA LEU A 55 11.68 -1.24 10.44
C LEU A 55 11.30 -0.80 11.84
N LYS A 56 11.99 0.22 12.35
CA LYS A 56 11.61 0.86 13.61
C LYS A 56 10.21 1.44 13.51
N GLN A 57 9.41 1.17 14.54
CA GLN A 57 8.09 1.78 14.75
C GLN A 57 8.13 2.58 16.04
N MET A 58 7.48 3.75 16.04
CA MET A 58 7.42 4.61 17.23
C MET A 58 6.10 4.44 17.98
N HIS A 59 5.09 3.83 17.36
CA HIS A 59 3.78 3.53 17.96
C HIS A 59 3.16 4.76 18.64
N MET A 60 3.27 5.91 17.99
CA MET A 60 2.79 7.18 18.52
C MET A 60 1.28 7.11 18.74
N SER A 61 0.85 7.56 19.91
CA SER A 61 -0.57 7.54 20.31
C SER A 61 -1.11 8.92 20.67
N SER A 62 -0.22 9.91 20.77
CA SER A 62 -0.56 11.28 21.15
C SER A 62 0.29 12.32 20.42
N LEU A 63 -0.19 13.57 20.42
CA LEU A 63 0.58 14.71 19.91
C LEU A 63 1.90 14.90 20.67
N LYS A 64 1.94 14.52 21.95
CA LYS A 64 3.16 14.59 22.76
C LYS A 64 4.20 13.61 22.22
N ASP A 65 3.81 12.37 21.97
CA ASP A 65 4.69 11.32 21.43
C ASP A 65 5.22 11.73 20.04
N ALA A 66 4.35 12.28 19.19
CA ALA A 66 4.76 12.78 17.88
C ALA A 66 5.84 13.85 17.95
N ARG A 67 5.79 14.73 18.96
CA ARG A 67 6.79 15.79 19.13
C ARG A 67 8.16 15.29 19.59
N GLU A 68 8.31 14.02 19.98
CA GLU A 68 9.62 13.43 20.33
C GLU A 68 10.57 13.31 19.13
N ILE A 69 10.04 13.43 17.90
CA ILE A 69 10.84 13.45 16.67
C ILE A 69 11.01 14.84 16.08
N ASN A 70 10.59 15.91 16.77
CA ASN A 70 10.90 17.28 16.37
C ASN A 70 12.43 17.47 16.27
N GLY A 71 12.88 18.13 15.21
CA GLY A 71 14.30 18.35 14.91
C GLY A 71 15.05 17.11 14.41
N LYS A 72 14.38 15.97 14.21
CA LYS A 72 14.99 14.77 13.63
C LYS A 72 14.77 14.73 12.12
N ARG A 73 15.70 14.08 11.43
CA ARG A 73 15.54 13.68 10.04
C ARG A 73 14.86 12.31 9.97
N ILE A 74 13.88 12.20 9.08
CA ILE A 74 13.20 10.96 8.72
C ILE A 74 13.18 10.83 7.19
N TRP A 75 12.82 9.67 6.67
CA TRP A 75 12.77 9.42 5.23
C TRP A 75 11.41 8.90 4.82
N MET A 76 10.96 9.24 3.63
CA MET A 76 9.65 8.81 3.16
C MET A 76 9.67 7.35 2.68
N ALA A 77 8.80 6.53 3.28
CA ALA A 77 8.60 5.14 2.88
C ALA A 77 7.46 4.99 1.86
N SER A 78 6.42 5.81 2.00
CA SER A 78 5.26 5.85 1.09
C SER A 78 5.52 6.75 -0.12
N ALA A 79 6.38 6.30 -1.02
CA ALA A 79 6.76 7.00 -2.24
C ALA A 79 5.54 7.38 -3.10
N ASP A 80 5.49 8.62 -3.58
CA ASP A 80 4.47 9.15 -4.51
C ASP A 80 3.02 9.02 -4.02
N GLN A 81 2.82 8.89 -2.71
CA GLN A 81 1.50 8.70 -2.10
C GLN A 81 1.08 9.87 -1.23
N ILE A 82 2.05 10.54 -0.61
CA ILE A 82 1.82 11.56 0.39
C ILE A 82 2.06 12.92 -0.26
N MET A 83 1.04 13.77 -0.23
CA MET A 83 1.14 15.13 -0.74
C MET A 83 1.70 16.07 0.32
N ALA A 84 2.63 16.93 -0.08
CA ALA A 84 3.09 18.05 0.71
C ALA A 84 2.30 19.31 0.34
N PHE A 85 2.01 20.12 1.35
CA PHE A 85 1.28 21.38 1.18
C PHE A 85 2.08 22.53 1.81
N ALA A 86 1.92 23.74 1.28
CA ALA A 86 2.52 24.92 1.89
C ALA A 86 1.98 25.12 3.31
N ALA A 87 2.85 25.54 4.23
CA ALA A 87 2.51 25.65 5.64
C ALA A 87 3.06 26.92 6.30
N THR A 88 2.43 27.29 7.41
CA THR A 88 2.95 28.20 8.42
C THR A 88 3.17 27.42 9.72
N PRO A 89 3.84 28.00 10.74
CA PRO A 89 4.04 27.32 12.01
C PRO A 89 2.74 26.90 12.75
N SER A 90 1.57 27.41 12.32
CA SER A 90 0.28 27.15 12.95
C SER A 90 -0.77 26.50 12.04
N ARG A 91 -0.51 26.34 10.74
CA ARG A 91 -1.51 25.85 9.78
C ARG A 91 -0.88 25.33 8.49
N VAL A 92 -1.50 24.30 7.91
CA VAL A 92 -1.30 23.87 6.52
C VAL A 92 -2.37 24.44 5.61
N ASN A 93 -1.94 24.91 4.43
CA ASN A 93 -2.79 25.37 3.35
C ASN A 93 -3.02 24.25 2.32
N TYR A 94 -4.09 23.47 2.51
CA TYR A 94 -4.43 22.35 1.63
C TYR A 94 -4.75 22.75 0.17
N LYS A 95 -4.98 24.04 -0.11
CA LYS A 95 -5.19 24.54 -1.47
C LYS A 95 -3.90 24.77 -2.25
N GLN A 96 -2.77 24.80 -1.57
CA GLN A 96 -1.45 25.01 -2.18
C GLN A 96 -0.60 23.75 -2.01
N SER A 97 -0.77 22.83 -2.96
CA SER A 97 0.06 21.63 -3.06
C SER A 97 1.47 22.00 -3.54
N GLU A 98 2.47 21.44 -2.88
CA GLU A 98 3.90 21.54 -3.25
C GLU A 98 4.41 20.17 -3.75
N GLY A 99 3.50 19.37 -4.31
CA GLY A 99 3.80 18.09 -4.95
C GLY A 99 3.81 16.88 -4.02
N LEU A 100 4.01 15.70 -4.60
CA LEU A 100 4.17 14.46 -3.87
C LEU A 100 5.54 14.39 -3.18
N LEU A 101 5.58 13.64 -2.08
CA LEU A 101 6.79 13.25 -1.39
C LEU A 101 7.34 11.97 -2.01
N ARG A 102 8.63 11.96 -2.30
CA ARG A 102 9.29 10.87 -3.01
C ARG A 102 9.76 9.79 -2.07
N GLY A 103 9.92 8.58 -2.57
CA GLY A 103 10.52 7.50 -1.77
C GLY A 103 11.96 7.81 -1.42
N ALA A 104 12.35 7.42 -0.21
CA ALA A 104 13.64 7.75 0.39
C ALA A 104 13.95 9.26 0.46
N GLU A 105 12.96 10.15 0.23
CA GLU A 105 13.17 11.59 0.36
C GLU A 105 13.46 11.94 1.83
N PRO A 106 14.61 12.56 2.15
CA PRO A 106 14.91 13.02 3.49
C PRO A 106 14.07 14.25 3.86
N ILE A 107 13.46 14.18 5.04
CA ILE A 107 12.57 15.19 5.60
C ILE A 107 13.08 15.61 6.97
N ASP A 108 13.18 16.92 7.18
CA ASP A 108 13.54 17.52 8.46
C ASP A 108 12.29 17.95 9.22
N VAL A 109 11.98 17.23 10.28
CA VAL A 109 10.77 17.45 11.07
C VAL A 109 10.92 18.71 11.90
N VAL A 110 9.98 19.64 11.74
CA VAL A 110 9.96 20.91 12.47
C VAL A 110 9.05 20.81 13.69
N ASN A 111 7.78 20.43 13.50
CA ASN A 111 6.80 20.36 14.58
C ASN A 111 5.56 19.52 14.17
N PHE A 112 4.69 19.25 15.14
CA PHE A 112 3.35 18.72 14.92
C PHE A 112 2.28 19.67 15.46
N ILE A 113 1.25 19.89 14.66
CA ILE A 113 0.11 20.75 14.98
C ILE A 113 -1.21 20.00 14.82
N VAL A 114 -2.23 20.45 15.53
CA VAL A 114 -3.61 19.99 15.34
C VAL A 114 -4.34 21.02 14.49
N GLN A 115 -5.03 20.55 13.46
CA GLN A 115 -5.84 21.39 12.59
C GLN A 115 -7.10 20.62 12.18
N LYS A 116 -8.21 21.35 11.97
CA LYS A 116 -9.41 20.78 11.35
C LYS A 116 -9.10 20.22 9.96
N ALA A 117 -9.54 18.99 9.68
CA ALA A 117 -9.41 18.41 8.34
C ALA A 117 -10.14 19.29 7.31
N ASP A 118 -9.57 19.41 6.10
CA ASP A 118 -10.28 20.03 4.99
C ASP A 118 -11.15 18.97 4.30
N PRO A 119 -12.49 19.12 4.31
CA PRO A 119 -13.40 18.11 3.75
C PRO A 119 -13.37 18.04 2.22
N VAL A 120 -12.67 18.96 1.55
CA VAL A 120 -12.59 19.01 0.08
C VAL A 120 -11.33 18.31 -0.42
N VAL A 121 -10.25 18.33 0.36
CA VAL A 121 -8.96 17.80 -0.07
C VAL A 121 -8.83 16.37 0.41
N ALA A 122 -9.11 15.43 -0.49
CA ALA A 122 -8.86 14.02 -0.26
C ALA A 122 -7.36 13.79 -0.03
N THR A 123 -7.01 13.43 1.20
CA THR A 123 -5.67 12.95 1.54
C THR A 123 -5.72 11.45 1.82
N ARG A 124 -4.57 10.79 1.87
CA ARG A 124 -4.50 9.38 2.26
C ARG A 124 -4.81 9.13 3.74
N ILE A 125 -4.84 10.20 4.54
CA ILE A 125 -5.29 10.13 5.93
C ILE A 125 -6.81 10.33 5.93
N PRO A 126 -7.58 9.37 6.48
CA PRO A 126 -9.03 9.48 6.55
C PRO A 126 -9.48 10.80 7.16
N GLU A 127 -10.64 11.26 6.71
CA GLU A 127 -11.29 12.42 7.28
C GLU A 127 -11.66 12.18 8.75
N GLY A 128 -11.64 13.25 9.52
CA GLY A 128 -11.99 13.28 10.92
C GLY A 128 -12.22 14.73 11.34
N ASP A 129 -12.74 14.94 12.54
CA ASP A 129 -13.04 16.30 13.02
C ASP A 129 -11.77 17.16 13.12
N ASN A 130 -10.63 16.51 13.39
CA ASN A 130 -9.30 17.10 13.41
C ASN A 130 -8.26 16.13 12.84
N GLN A 131 -7.12 16.67 12.45
CA GLN A 131 -5.93 15.95 12.03
C GLN A 131 -4.71 16.46 12.79
N ILE A 132 -3.75 15.57 13.02
CA ILE A 132 -2.39 15.97 13.36
C ILE A 132 -1.62 16.08 12.06
N VAL A 133 -0.96 17.22 11.89
CA VAL A 133 -0.17 17.54 10.72
C VAL A 133 1.29 17.65 11.13
N MET A 134 2.15 16.92 10.42
CA MET A 134 3.58 17.07 10.51
C MET A 134 4.02 18.27 9.69
N LEU A 135 4.74 19.20 10.31
CA LEU A 135 5.40 20.32 9.66
C LEU A 135 6.87 19.98 9.45
N PHE A 136 7.39 20.28 8.28
CA PHE A 136 8.74 19.86 7.91
C PHE A 136 9.35 20.72 6.81
N HIS A 137 10.65 20.56 6.62
CA HIS A 137 11.38 20.97 5.43
C HIS A 137 11.80 19.75 4.61
N ARG A 138 11.82 19.87 3.29
CA ARG A 138 12.54 18.91 2.45
C ARG A 138 14.03 19.19 2.64
N ALA A 139 14.89 18.17 2.71
CA ALA A 139 16.33 18.44 2.84
C ALA A 139 16.90 19.19 1.62
N SER A 140 16.22 19.11 0.46
CA SER A 140 16.56 19.84 -0.77
C SER A 140 16.14 21.32 -0.75
N ASP A 141 15.20 21.72 0.11
CA ASP A 141 14.72 23.10 0.24
C ASP A 141 14.30 23.39 1.69
N SER A 142 15.25 23.94 2.46
CA SER A 142 15.02 24.33 3.86
C SER A 142 14.32 25.68 4.02
N ALA A 143 14.07 26.42 2.94
CA ALA A 143 13.42 27.73 3.02
C ALA A 143 11.89 27.62 3.09
N LYS A 144 11.32 26.55 2.52
CA LYS A 144 9.87 26.31 2.50
C LYS A 144 9.44 25.45 3.66
N LEU A 145 8.55 25.98 4.51
CA LEU A 145 7.84 25.16 5.49
C LEU A 145 6.66 24.46 4.81
N LEU A 146 6.64 23.14 4.90
CA LEU A 146 5.62 22.28 4.34
C LEU A 146 4.90 21.54 5.45
N GLY A 147 3.76 20.94 5.12
CA GLY A 147 3.13 19.99 6.01
C GLY A 147 2.27 18.95 5.32
N THR A 148 2.04 17.85 6.03
CA THR A 148 1.20 16.74 5.58
C THR A 148 0.50 16.08 6.78
N PRO A 149 -0.78 15.67 6.66
CA PRO A 149 -1.48 14.99 7.74
C PRO A 149 -0.84 13.62 8.00
N VAL A 150 -0.76 13.27 9.28
CA VAL A 150 -0.16 12.00 9.76
C VAL A 150 -1.04 11.25 10.77
N ALA A 151 -2.09 11.90 11.28
CA ALA A 151 -3.09 11.27 12.12
C ALA A 151 -4.46 11.93 11.91
N SER A 152 -5.54 11.18 12.14
CA SER A 152 -6.91 11.68 12.15
C SER A 152 -7.58 11.42 13.49
N HIS A 153 -8.49 12.32 13.87
CA HIS A 153 -9.34 12.16 15.04
C HIS A 153 -10.75 11.77 14.62
N SER A 154 -11.19 10.58 14.99
CA SER A 154 -12.53 10.08 14.71
C SER A 154 -13.03 9.27 15.90
N ASN A 155 -14.31 9.42 16.25
CA ASN A 155 -14.95 8.73 17.36
C ASN A 155 -14.21 8.88 18.72
N GLY A 156 -13.60 10.05 18.96
CA GLY A 156 -12.85 10.34 20.20
C GLY A 156 -11.46 9.69 20.27
N ILE A 157 -10.98 9.09 19.18
CA ILE A 157 -9.70 8.37 19.13
C ILE A 157 -8.81 9.00 18.05
N TRP A 158 -7.52 9.16 18.38
CA TRP A 158 -6.48 9.49 17.41
C TRP A 158 -5.96 8.23 16.73
N ASN A 159 -6.03 8.21 15.40
CA ASN A 159 -5.48 7.16 14.55
C ASN A 159 -4.21 7.68 13.89
N PHE A 160 -3.05 7.17 14.30
CA PHE A 160 -1.74 7.56 13.75
C PHE A 160 -1.35 6.64 12.58
N TYR A 161 -0.84 7.25 11.51
CA TYR A 161 -0.44 6.55 10.29
C TYR A 161 1.04 6.72 9.97
N ILE A 162 1.75 7.59 10.70
CA ILE A 162 3.13 7.98 10.41
C ILE A 162 4.11 6.79 10.31
N ASP A 163 3.94 5.75 11.14
CA ASP A 163 4.79 4.54 11.10
C ASP A 163 4.71 3.79 9.76
N ASN A 164 3.63 3.97 8.99
CA ASN A 164 3.49 3.40 7.65
C ASN A 164 3.94 4.37 6.55
N MET A 165 4.18 5.64 6.88
CA MET A 165 4.51 6.70 5.95
C MET A 165 6.02 6.92 5.83
N VAL A 166 6.78 6.67 6.91
CA VAL A 166 8.18 7.09 7.03
C VAL A 166 9.08 5.98 7.56
N PHE A 167 10.36 6.08 7.22
CA PHE A 167 11.46 5.42 7.93
C PHE A 167 12.05 6.41 8.94
N TYR A 168 12.23 5.97 10.18
CA TYR A 168 12.91 6.76 11.23
C TYR A 168 14.44 6.62 11.16
N GLU A 169 14.94 5.73 10.32
CA GLU A 169 16.35 5.46 10.06
C GLU A 169 16.59 5.56 8.55
N ASP A 170 17.82 5.87 8.16
CA ASP A 170 18.18 6.06 6.76
C ASP A 170 17.96 4.75 5.97
N PRO A 171 17.05 4.71 4.99
CA PRO A 171 16.76 3.50 4.25
C PRO A 171 17.99 2.97 3.49
N HIS A 172 18.96 3.82 3.12
CA HIS A 172 20.23 3.41 2.53
C HIS A 172 21.06 2.49 3.44
N LYS A 173 20.87 2.61 4.75
CA LYS A 173 21.48 1.73 5.76
C LYS A 173 20.62 0.51 6.03
N LEU A 174 19.30 0.67 6.04
CA LEU A 174 18.37 -0.44 6.27
C LEU A 174 18.42 -1.49 5.15
N TYR A 175 18.56 -1.06 3.90
CA TYR A 175 18.69 -1.96 2.74
C TYR A 175 20.06 -1.80 2.06
N GLU A 176 21.14 -1.88 2.85
CA GLU A 176 22.51 -1.78 2.33
C GLU A 176 22.82 -2.84 1.25
N HIS A 177 22.16 -4.01 1.32
CA HIS A 177 22.31 -5.13 0.40
C HIS A 177 21.78 -4.85 -1.02
N TRP A 178 21.00 -3.79 -1.23
CA TRP A 178 20.55 -3.39 -2.57
C TRP A 178 21.69 -2.88 -3.46
N GLY A 179 22.77 -2.38 -2.84
CA GLY A 179 23.93 -1.87 -3.53
C GLY A 179 23.71 -0.54 -4.27
N PRO A 180 24.80 0.11 -4.73
CA PRO A 180 24.77 1.49 -5.21
C PRO A 180 23.88 1.73 -6.45
N GLN A 181 23.82 0.76 -7.37
CA GLN A 181 23.06 0.93 -8.61
C GLN A 181 21.55 0.96 -8.37
N VAL A 182 21.05 0.16 -7.42
CA VAL A 182 19.63 0.16 -7.04
C VAL A 182 19.30 1.45 -6.31
N TRP A 183 20.16 1.90 -5.39
CA TRP A 183 19.97 3.18 -4.69
C TRP A 183 19.99 4.37 -5.64
N ASP A 184 20.92 4.44 -6.60
CA ASP A 184 20.90 5.48 -7.63
C ASP A 184 19.57 5.52 -8.39
N ALA A 185 19.02 4.36 -8.72
CA ALA A 185 17.74 4.29 -9.42
C ALA A 185 16.56 4.70 -8.50
N VAL A 186 16.56 4.36 -7.21
CA VAL A 186 15.57 4.84 -6.22
C VAL A 186 15.62 6.36 -6.11
N ASP A 187 16.81 6.94 -5.91
CA ASP A 187 17.02 8.38 -5.72
C ASP A 187 16.62 9.20 -6.95
N HIS A 188 16.71 8.60 -8.14
CA HIS A 188 16.31 9.23 -9.39
C HIS A 188 14.92 8.79 -9.89
N HIS A 189 14.13 8.09 -9.08
CA HIS A 189 12.76 7.65 -9.40
C HIS A 189 12.68 6.84 -10.70
N ARG A 190 13.60 5.88 -10.85
CA ARG A 190 13.73 5.00 -12.00
C ARG A 190 13.66 3.54 -11.57
N VAL A 191 13.19 2.70 -12.49
CA VAL A 191 13.25 1.24 -12.35
C VAL A 191 14.38 0.71 -13.23
N ILE A 192 15.10 -0.29 -12.74
CA ILE A 192 16.11 -1.02 -13.50
C ILE A 192 15.93 -2.53 -13.31
N ASN A 193 16.45 -3.31 -14.27
CA ASN A 193 16.45 -4.76 -14.16
C ASN A 193 17.19 -5.21 -12.90
N GLY A 194 16.66 -6.21 -12.21
CA GLY A 194 17.22 -6.76 -10.97
C GLY A 194 16.76 -6.09 -9.68
N MET A 195 15.99 -4.99 -9.74
CA MET A 195 15.33 -4.43 -8.54
C MET A 195 14.30 -5.41 -7.96
N THR A 196 14.19 -5.44 -6.63
CA THR A 196 13.10 -6.18 -5.94
C THR A 196 11.77 -5.44 -6.05
N GLU A 197 10.65 -6.13 -5.84
CA GLU A 197 9.32 -5.47 -5.85
C GLU A 197 9.25 -4.34 -4.80
N ARG A 198 9.98 -4.50 -3.68
CA ARG A 198 10.15 -3.46 -2.66
C ARG A 198 10.98 -2.27 -3.14
N ALA A 199 12.13 -2.49 -3.78
CA ALA A 199 12.96 -1.42 -4.32
C ALA A 199 12.20 -0.61 -5.39
N VAL A 200 11.43 -1.29 -6.24
CA VAL A 200 10.53 -0.63 -7.20
C VAL A 200 9.47 0.20 -6.48
N GLY A 201 8.85 -0.36 -5.44
CA GLY A 201 7.86 0.35 -4.63
C GLY A 201 8.40 1.62 -3.96
N LEU A 202 9.66 1.58 -3.52
CA LEU A 202 10.32 2.77 -2.97
C LEU A 202 10.71 3.75 -4.07
N ALA A 203 11.17 3.29 -5.24
CA ALA A 203 11.58 4.17 -6.33
C ALA A 203 10.42 4.98 -6.93
N ILE A 204 9.28 4.32 -7.17
CA ILE A 204 8.19 4.87 -8.01
C ILE A 204 6.79 4.72 -7.41
N GLY A 205 6.69 4.38 -6.12
CA GLY A 205 5.41 4.41 -5.42
C GLY A 205 4.63 3.10 -5.44
N GLN A 206 3.31 3.22 -5.37
CA GLN A 206 2.46 2.07 -5.02
C GLN A 206 1.96 1.31 -6.25
N ILE A 207 1.75 0.02 -6.02
CA ILE A 207 1.07 -0.86 -6.96
C ILE A 207 -0.40 -0.46 -7.05
N THR A 208 -0.89 -0.20 -8.27
CA THR A 208 -2.29 0.06 -8.56
C THR A 208 -3.04 -1.18 -8.99
N THR A 209 -2.38 -2.06 -9.76
CA THR A 209 -2.93 -3.34 -10.16
C THR A 209 -1.90 -4.43 -10.00
N SER A 210 -2.31 -5.50 -9.33
CA SER A 210 -1.58 -6.76 -9.30
C SER A 210 -2.11 -7.67 -10.40
N GLY A 211 -1.26 -8.06 -11.35
CA GLY A 211 -1.49 -9.31 -12.07
C GLY A 211 -1.55 -10.45 -11.04
N GLY A 212 -2.43 -11.42 -11.25
CA GLY A 212 -2.52 -12.59 -10.37
C GLY A 212 -1.13 -13.26 -10.21
N GLY A 213 -0.84 -13.76 -9.00
CA GLY A 213 0.46 -14.34 -8.66
C GLY A 213 0.91 -14.01 -7.24
N THR A 214 2.02 -14.60 -6.81
CA THR A 214 2.63 -14.34 -5.50
C THR A 214 3.51 -13.09 -5.59
N MET A 215 3.63 -12.33 -4.50
CA MET A 215 4.58 -11.21 -4.41
C MET A 215 5.99 -11.67 -4.81
N GLY A 216 6.67 -10.89 -5.65
CA GLY A 216 7.97 -11.22 -6.24
C GLY A 216 7.93 -12.14 -7.46
N ASP A 217 6.78 -12.75 -7.77
CA ASP A 217 6.58 -13.65 -8.93
C ASP A 217 5.27 -13.30 -9.65
N ARG A 218 5.22 -12.09 -10.20
CA ARG A 218 4.01 -11.49 -10.78
C ARG A 218 4.33 -10.30 -11.66
N THR A 219 3.34 -9.87 -12.44
CA THR A 219 3.36 -8.56 -13.10
C THR A 219 2.57 -7.57 -12.25
N ALA A 220 3.13 -6.40 -11.96
CA ALA A 220 2.47 -5.34 -11.21
C ALA A 220 2.59 -4.01 -11.95
N THR A 221 1.54 -3.18 -11.86
CA THR A 221 1.56 -1.81 -12.38
C THR A 221 1.69 -0.82 -11.24
N PHE A 222 2.61 0.11 -11.36
CA PHE A 222 2.91 1.19 -10.42
C PHE A 222 2.51 2.54 -11.03
N LEU A 223 2.33 3.57 -10.21
CA LEU A 223 2.15 4.95 -10.68
C LEU A 223 3.38 5.79 -10.36
N ASN A 224 4.20 6.06 -11.37
CA ASN A 224 5.28 7.04 -11.26
C ASN A 224 4.72 8.42 -11.65
N GLU A 225 4.54 9.32 -10.68
CA GLU A 225 3.93 10.64 -10.93
C GLU A 225 2.57 10.58 -11.66
N GLY A 226 1.80 9.52 -11.43
CA GLY A 226 0.52 9.30 -12.11
C GLY A 226 0.62 8.66 -13.52
N LYS A 227 1.83 8.38 -14.01
CA LYS A 227 2.06 7.58 -15.23
C LYS A 227 2.21 6.10 -14.86
N PRO A 228 1.46 5.19 -15.51
CA PRO A 228 1.56 3.77 -15.22
C PRO A 228 2.89 3.18 -15.74
N ILE A 229 3.61 2.47 -14.87
CA ILE A 229 4.77 1.66 -15.23
C ILE A 229 4.47 0.21 -14.86
N THR A 230 4.57 -0.70 -15.81
CA THR A 230 4.33 -2.13 -15.59
C THR A 230 5.67 -2.85 -15.46
N VAL A 231 5.80 -3.65 -14.39
CA VAL A 231 7.02 -4.40 -14.08
C VAL A 231 6.68 -5.87 -13.86
N THR A 232 7.42 -6.77 -14.52
CA THR A 232 7.35 -8.21 -14.30
C THR A 232 8.47 -8.66 -13.38
N PHE A 233 8.10 -9.30 -12.28
CA PHE A 233 8.99 -9.88 -11.29
C PHE A 233 9.07 -11.40 -11.44
N VAL A 234 10.30 -11.92 -11.38
CA VAL A 234 10.59 -13.36 -11.28
C VAL A 234 11.62 -13.53 -10.17
N LYS A 235 11.30 -14.35 -9.16
CA LYS A 235 12.12 -14.55 -7.95
C LYS A 235 12.49 -13.24 -7.26
N ASP A 236 11.52 -12.36 -7.14
CA ASP A 236 11.64 -11.01 -6.58
C ASP A 236 12.68 -10.13 -7.30
N LYS A 237 12.80 -10.31 -8.62
CA LYS A 237 13.67 -9.48 -9.46
C LYS A 237 12.91 -8.97 -10.68
N ALA A 238 12.99 -7.67 -10.92
CA ALA A 238 12.47 -7.03 -12.12
C ALA A 238 13.19 -7.59 -13.35
N THR A 239 12.43 -8.19 -14.26
CA THR A 239 12.94 -8.81 -15.50
C THR A 239 12.42 -8.15 -16.76
N ARG A 240 11.31 -7.42 -16.65
CA ARG A 240 10.73 -6.62 -17.73
C ARG A 240 10.12 -5.36 -17.15
N ILE A 241 10.34 -4.24 -17.83
CA ILE A 241 9.84 -2.92 -17.45
C ILE A 241 9.22 -2.30 -18.70
N GLU A 242 8.00 -1.80 -18.58
CA GLU A 242 7.22 -1.22 -19.67
C GLU A 242 6.62 0.12 -19.21
N GLY A 243 6.64 1.13 -20.09
CA GLY A 243 6.05 2.45 -19.82
C GLY A 243 6.94 3.43 -19.04
N GLN A 244 8.24 3.14 -18.90
CA GLN A 244 9.23 4.03 -18.28
C GLN A 244 9.66 5.16 -19.22
#